data_AF-A0A7J6T274-F1
#
_entry.id   AF-A0A7J6T274-F1
#
_cell.length_a   1.000
_cell.length_b   1.000
_cell.length_c   1.000
_cell.angle_alpha   90.00
_cell.angle_beta   90.00
_cell.angle_gamma   90.00
#
_symmetry.space_group_name_H-M   'P 1'
#
loop_
_entity.id
_entity.type
_entity.pdbx_description
1 polymer ?
#
loop_
_entity_poly.entity_id
_entity_poly.type
_entity_poly.pdbx_seq_one_letter_code
_entity_poly.pdbx_strand_id
1 'polypeptide(L)'
;TMFTSKLRIPLPVKEEEKILPEDVEFLQNVEDRIGQICQCPPHEGEVPLVTMLTPPSKQPANDGERRLHLGLHVDTNGNRPFRFCTAIIYLSDVSEGGETVFPVKSTSPELVMGAQMLLKSGVDHLDKVDEKSPEGIRVVADMLETATSAPDAFTVQARKGRLVLFYTRGDRGEIDPLSWHGGATVHCSGGKPAMKWTLQKFKEIPVDARESGERIRQWVHDNRDAVKKIYASLFAQALSLSSGDYLAGFAHMPTVTPSHTDKITGSSIKALKEDSFVSELKH
;
A
#
# COMPACT_ATOMS: atom_id res chain seq x y z
N THR A 1 16.10 20.13 -3.39
CA THR A 1 16.54 19.30 -4.52
C THR A 1 15.32 18.68 -5.16
N MET A 2 15.09 18.84 -6.47
CA MET A 2 13.99 18.12 -7.15
C MET A 2 14.49 16.74 -7.54
N PHE A 3 13.89 15.69 -6.98
CA PHE A 3 14.15 14.32 -7.42
C PHE A 3 13.50 14.11 -8.78
N THR A 4 14.26 13.57 -9.74
CA THR A 4 13.79 13.32 -11.11
C THR A 4 13.53 11.85 -11.39
N SER A 5 13.90 10.97 -10.46
CA SER A 5 13.69 9.53 -10.51
C SER A 5 13.08 9.06 -9.18
N LYS A 6 12.46 7.89 -9.25
CA LYS A 6 11.98 7.20 -8.06
C LYS A 6 13.14 6.79 -7.17
N LEU A 7 12.92 6.89 -5.87
CA LEU A 7 13.85 6.44 -4.86
C LEU A 7 13.19 5.33 -4.03
N ARG A 8 13.91 4.23 -3.83
CA ARG A 8 13.47 3.09 -3.02
C ARG A 8 14.56 2.76 -2.03
N ILE A 9 14.27 2.93 -0.75
CA ILE A 9 15.26 2.78 0.33
C ILE A 9 14.71 1.77 1.35
N PRO A 10 15.36 0.60 1.53
CA PRO A 10 15.07 -0.26 2.66
C PRO A 10 15.54 0.41 3.95
N LEU A 11 14.75 0.31 5.01
CA LEU A 11 15.05 0.81 6.34
C LEU A 11 15.26 -0.36 7.30
N PRO A 12 16.28 -0.33 8.17
CA PRO A 12 17.29 0.72 8.31
C PRO A 12 18.25 0.79 7.09
N VAL A 13 18.67 2.01 6.74
CA VAL A 13 19.70 2.25 5.70
C VAL A 13 21.03 1.65 6.18
N LYS A 14 21.73 0.92 5.31
CA LYS A 14 23.04 0.36 5.64
C LYS A 14 24.12 1.45 5.49
N GLU A 15 24.76 1.75 6.62
CA GLU A 15 26.20 2.06 6.79
C GLU A 15 26.79 3.48 6.69
N GLU A 16 26.06 4.57 6.42
CA GLU A 16 26.70 5.91 6.39
C GLU A 16 25.95 7.03 7.15
N GLU A 17 24.67 6.86 7.45
CA GLU A 17 23.91 7.77 8.30
C GLU A 17 23.67 7.13 9.68
N LYS A 18 24.01 7.84 10.75
CA LYS A 18 23.70 7.40 12.12
C LYS A 18 22.18 7.41 12.31
N ILE A 19 21.53 6.28 12.05
CA ILE A 19 20.16 6.05 12.49
C ILE A 19 20.21 6.07 14.02
N LEU A 20 19.43 6.97 14.61
CA LEU A 20 19.43 7.14 16.06
C LEU A 20 18.70 5.94 16.69
N PRO A 21 19.07 5.50 17.91
CA PRO A 21 18.39 4.39 18.57
C PRO A 21 16.86 4.54 18.62
N GLU A 22 16.38 5.77 18.84
CA GLU A 22 14.94 6.08 18.84
C GLU A 22 14.28 5.96 17.46
N ASP A 23 15.03 6.07 16.37
CA ASP A 23 14.54 5.85 15.01
C ASP A 23 14.34 4.36 14.75
N VAL A 24 15.26 3.53 15.24
CA VAL A 24 15.14 2.07 15.19
C VAL A 24 13.94 1.61 16.02
N GLU A 25 13.80 2.12 17.24
CA GLU A 25 12.66 1.82 18.10
C GLU A 25 11.33 2.24 17.46
N PHE A 26 11.28 3.44 16.86
CA PHE A 26 10.09 3.90 16.14
C PHE A 26 9.73 2.96 14.98
N LEU A 27 10.70 2.58 14.14
CA LEU A 27 10.46 1.68 13.02
C LEU A 27 10.00 0.30 13.48
N GLN A 28 10.58 -0.22 14.56
CA GLN A 28 10.15 -1.48 15.18
C GLN A 28 8.69 -1.38 15.65
N ASN A 29 8.32 -0.30 16.34
CA ASN A 29 6.94 -0.08 16.78
C ASN A 29 5.94 -0.02 15.59
N VAL A 30 6.35 0.54 14.45
CA VAL A 30 5.53 0.52 13.23
C VAL A 30 5.39 -0.91 12.69
N GLU A 31 6.48 -1.68 12.61
CA GLU A 31 6.42 -3.07 12.17
C GLU A 31 5.56 -3.95 13.09
N ASP A 32 5.68 -3.77 14.41
CA ASP A 32 4.91 -4.51 15.41
C ASP A 32 3.41 -4.22 15.27
N ARG A 33 3.03 -2.95 15.09
CA ARG A 33 1.62 -2.55 14.88
C ARG A 33 1.06 -3.12 13.58
N ILE A 34 1.83 -3.09 12.49
CA ILE A 34 1.43 -3.75 11.25
C ILE A 34 1.29 -5.26 11.50
N GLY A 35 2.21 -5.86 12.24
CA GLY A 35 2.17 -7.28 12.59
C GLY A 35 0.94 -7.67 13.42
N GLN A 36 0.54 -6.82 14.38
CA GLN A 36 -0.68 -6.99 15.16
C GLN A 36 -1.93 -6.92 14.27
N ILE A 37 -2.03 -5.92 13.38
CA ILE A 37 -3.15 -5.79 12.46
C ILE A 37 -3.25 -7.02 11.52
N CYS A 38 -2.11 -7.47 11.00
CA CYS A 38 -2.04 -8.61 10.08
C CYS A 38 -2.10 -9.97 10.78
N GLN A 39 -2.14 -10.02 12.12
CA GLN A 39 -1.98 -11.26 12.90
C GLN A 39 -0.74 -12.08 12.49
N CYS A 40 0.36 -11.38 12.20
CA CYS A 40 1.62 -11.96 11.79
C CYS A 40 2.76 -11.08 12.32
N PRO A 41 3.36 -11.41 13.48
CA PRO A 41 4.50 -10.68 14.01
C PRO A 41 5.63 -10.55 12.97
N PRO A 42 6.51 -9.54 13.07
CA PRO A 42 7.72 -9.48 12.27
C PRO A 42 8.55 -10.76 12.43
N HIS A 43 9.14 -11.23 11.33
CA HIS A 43 10.01 -12.42 11.33
C HIS A 43 11.10 -12.31 10.28
N GLU A 44 12.15 -13.13 10.39
CA GLU A 44 13.35 -13.08 9.55
C GLU A 44 13.10 -13.30 8.05
N GLY A 45 12.03 -14.01 7.70
CA GLY A 45 11.60 -14.22 6.32
C GLY A 45 11.02 -12.98 5.61
N GLU A 46 10.90 -11.84 6.28
CA GLU A 46 10.35 -10.61 5.68
C GLU A 46 11.43 -9.66 5.17
N VAL A 47 11.07 -8.83 4.19
CA VAL A 47 11.88 -7.65 3.88
C VAL A 47 11.66 -6.56 4.93
N PRO A 48 12.69 -5.74 5.20
CA PRO A 48 12.51 -4.55 6.03
C PRO A 48 11.51 -3.58 5.42
N LEU A 49 11.04 -2.61 6.23
CA LEU A 49 10.25 -1.48 5.72
C LEU A 49 10.96 -0.79 4.55
N VAL A 50 10.20 -0.39 3.54
CA VAL A 50 10.72 0.28 2.35
C VAL A 50 10.11 1.66 2.25
N THR A 51 10.95 2.69 2.32
CA THR A 51 10.53 4.05 1.95
C THR A 51 10.60 4.22 0.44
N MET A 52 9.53 4.72 -0.16
CA MET A 52 9.46 5.01 -1.59
C MET A 52 9.08 6.47 -1.84
N LEU A 53 9.89 7.15 -2.64
CA LEU A 53 9.59 8.45 -3.23
C LEU A 53 9.13 8.28 -4.66
N THR A 54 7.97 8.82 -4.99
CA THR A 54 7.50 9.00 -6.36
C THR A 54 7.48 10.50 -6.68
N PRO A 55 8.34 10.98 -7.59
CA PRO A 55 8.34 12.38 -8.00
C PRO A 55 7.09 12.69 -8.84
N PRO A 56 6.73 13.97 -8.98
CA PRO A 56 5.69 14.36 -9.92
C PRO A 56 6.13 14.07 -11.35
N SER A 57 5.16 13.87 -12.24
CA SER A 57 5.45 13.80 -13.66
C SER A 57 6.05 15.11 -14.17
N LYS A 58 6.92 14.97 -15.18
CA LYS A 58 7.40 16.07 -16.00
C LYS A 58 6.44 16.43 -17.13
N GLN A 59 5.50 15.54 -17.45
CA GLN A 59 4.53 15.73 -18.52
C GLN A 59 3.21 16.31 -17.95
N PRO A 60 2.52 17.18 -18.69
CA PRO A 60 1.16 17.55 -18.37
C PRO A 60 0.26 16.31 -18.47
N ALA A 61 -0.78 16.22 -17.63
CA ALA A 61 -1.69 15.08 -17.54
C ALA A 61 -2.37 14.68 -18.89
N ASN A 62 -2.31 15.53 -19.91
CA ASN A 62 -3.00 15.35 -21.19
C ASN A 62 -2.10 14.86 -22.35
N ASP A 63 -0.78 14.72 -22.16
CA ASP A 63 0.18 14.40 -23.25
C ASP A 63 0.41 12.88 -23.46
N GLY A 64 -0.62 12.05 -23.26
CA GLY A 64 -0.50 10.59 -23.43
C GLY A 64 0.34 9.91 -22.34
N GLU A 65 0.50 10.58 -21.19
CA GLU A 65 1.17 10.00 -20.03
C GLU A 65 0.38 8.80 -19.50
N ARG A 66 1.08 7.68 -19.26
CA ARG A 66 0.47 6.52 -18.60
C ARG A 66 -0.03 6.93 -17.21
N ARG A 67 -1.32 6.69 -16.95
CA ARG A 67 -1.93 6.93 -15.62
C ARG A 67 -1.15 6.26 -14.49
N LEU A 68 -0.63 5.07 -14.74
CA LEU A 68 0.09 4.27 -13.75
C LEU A 68 1.58 4.19 -14.11
N HIS A 69 2.40 4.82 -13.29
CA HIS A 69 3.83 5.00 -13.56
C HIS A 69 4.68 3.70 -13.40
N LEU A 70 4.13 2.64 -12.79
CA LEU A 70 4.71 1.27 -12.76
C LEU A 70 3.77 0.25 -13.40
N GLY A 71 2.75 0.68 -14.13
CA GLY A 71 1.67 -0.23 -14.54
C GLY A 71 0.96 -0.89 -13.35
N LEU A 72 0.18 -1.93 -13.66
CA LEU A 72 -0.51 -2.76 -12.67
C LEU A 72 0.32 -3.97 -12.30
N HIS A 73 0.23 -4.38 -11.04
CA HIS A 73 0.88 -5.58 -10.53
C HIS A 73 0.16 -6.14 -9.31
N VAL A 74 0.53 -7.38 -8.97
CA VAL A 74 0.32 -7.97 -7.65
C VAL A 74 1.65 -8.05 -6.92
N ASP A 75 1.63 -7.95 -5.60
CA ASP A 75 2.86 -7.87 -4.81
C ASP A 75 3.64 -9.18 -4.69
N THR A 76 3.31 -10.25 -5.44
CA THR A 76 4.20 -11.41 -5.55
C THR A 76 5.34 -11.22 -6.56
N ASN A 77 5.37 -10.07 -7.25
CA ASN A 77 6.39 -9.72 -8.23
C ASN A 77 7.83 -9.76 -7.68
N GLY A 78 8.81 -9.84 -8.59
CA GLY A 78 10.23 -9.85 -8.21
C GLY A 78 10.67 -11.11 -7.46
N ASN A 79 10.04 -12.25 -7.75
CA ASN A 79 10.28 -13.54 -7.11
C ASN A 79 10.04 -13.52 -5.59
N ARG A 80 8.95 -12.86 -5.16
CA ARG A 80 8.52 -12.80 -3.76
C ARG A 80 7.21 -13.57 -3.57
N PRO A 81 7.19 -14.89 -3.81
CA PRO A 81 5.95 -15.65 -3.80
C PRO A 81 5.30 -15.64 -2.43
N PHE A 82 6.03 -15.55 -1.32
CA PHE A 82 5.45 -15.72 0.01
C PHE A 82 4.76 -14.47 0.57
N ARG A 83 4.70 -13.36 -0.17
CA ARG A 83 3.92 -12.20 0.26
C ARG A 83 2.43 -12.53 0.30
N PHE A 84 1.78 -12.19 1.40
CA PHE A 84 0.35 -12.44 1.59
C PHE A 84 -0.43 -11.16 1.90
N CYS A 85 0.23 -10.12 2.39
CA CYS A 85 -0.38 -8.85 2.73
C CYS A 85 0.60 -7.70 2.50
N THR A 86 0.08 -6.58 2.01
CA THR A 86 0.84 -5.33 1.80
C THR A 86 0.23 -4.22 2.63
N ALA A 87 1.10 -3.46 3.30
CA ALA A 87 0.76 -2.25 4.02
C ALA A 87 1.49 -1.06 3.38
N ILE A 88 0.74 -0.04 2.97
CA ILE A 88 1.26 1.21 2.41
C ILE A 88 0.81 2.36 3.32
N ILE A 89 1.76 3.00 4.00
CA ILE A 89 1.52 4.20 4.79
C ILE A 89 1.93 5.40 3.94
N TYR A 90 1.02 6.35 3.72
CA TYR A 90 1.35 7.60 3.05
C TYR A 90 2.01 8.56 4.03
N LEU A 91 3.21 9.04 3.68
CA LEU A 91 4.00 9.95 4.50
C LEU A 91 3.86 11.42 4.07
N SER A 92 3.19 11.66 2.94
CA SER A 92 2.89 12.99 2.42
C SER A 92 1.49 13.06 1.85
N ASP A 93 0.92 14.27 1.83
CA ASP A 93 -0.30 14.57 1.10
C ASP A 93 0.00 14.79 -0.39
N VAL A 94 -0.87 14.25 -1.24
CA VAL A 94 -0.89 14.56 -2.67
C VAL A 94 -2.25 15.14 -3.02
N SER A 95 -2.27 16.34 -3.60
CA SER A 95 -3.51 17.04 -3.95
C SER A 95 -4.11 16.53 -5.26
N GLU A 96 -3.28 16.10 -6.21
CA GLU A 96 -3.69 15.67 -7.55
C GLU A 96 -2.88 14.45 -8.01
N GLY A 97 -3.60 13.40 -8.43
CA GLY A 97 -3.01 12.11 -8.75
C GLY A 97 -2.42 11.42 -7.51
N GLY A 98 -1.49 10.49 -7.74
CA GLY A 98 -0.75 9.81 -6.69
C GLY A 98 -1.56 8.79 -5.87
N GLU A 99 -2.83 8.59 -6.14
CA GLU A 99 -3.65 7.56 -5.49
C GLU A 99 -3.08 6.14 -5.73
N THR A 100 -3.43 5.21 -4.84
CA THR A 100 -3.32 3.78 -5.15
C THR A 100 -4.63 3.33 -5.77
N VAL A 101 -4.57 2.71 -6.94
CA VAL A 101 -5.72 2.28 -7.75
C VAL A 101 -5.82 0.76 -7.74
N PHE A 102 -7.02 0.24 -7.48
CA PHE A 102 -7.37 -1.18 -7.58
C PHE A 102 -8.44 -1.34 -8.68
N PRO A 103 -8.07 -1.75 -9.90
CA PRO A 103 -9.01 -1.82 -11.02
C PRO A 103 -10.01 -2.98 -10.89
N VAL A 104 -9.65 -4.05 -10.17
CA VAL A 104 -10.48 -5.27 -10.11
C VAL A 104 -11.43 -5.22 -8.93
N LYS A 105 -12.72 -5.38 -9.21
CA LYS A 105 -13.78 -5.43 -8.20
C LYS A 105 -14.41 -6.80 -8.16
N SER A 106 -14.76 -7.25 -6.96
CA SER A 106 -15.51 -8.51 -6.77
C SER A 106 -16.86 -8.52 -7.49
N THR A 107 -17.45 -7.34 -7.73
CA THR A 107 -18.73 -7.16 -8.43
C THR A 107 -18.60 -7.14 -9.96
N SER A 108 -17.38 -7.28 -10.51
CA SER A 108 -17.12 -7.24 -11.96
C SER A 108 -16.50 -8.58 -12.40
N PRO A 109 -17.33 -9.62 -12.68
CA PRO A 109 -16.85 -10.97 -12.98
C PRO A 109 -15.83 -11.02 -14.12
N GLU A 110 -16.00 -10.19 -15.15
CA GLU A 110 -15.12 -10.11 -16.33
C GLU A 110 -13.71 -9.66 -15.94
N LEU A 111 -13.61 -8.63 -15.08
CA LEU A 111 -12.33 -8.14 -14.56
C LEU A 111 -11.66 -9.18 -13.67
N VAL A 112 -12.43 -9.86 -12.82
CA VAL A 112 -11.93 -10.94 -11.96
C VAL A 112 -11.38 -12.09 -12.80
N MET A 113 -12.13 -12.54 -13.81
CA MET A 113 -11.71 -13.61 -14.72
C MET A 113 -10.47 -13.22 -15.52
N GLY A 114 -10.41 -12.00 -16.03
CA GLY A 114 -9.24 -11.46 -16.73
C GLY A 114 -8.01 -11.45 -15.82
N ALA A 115 -8.11 -10.86 -14.63
CA ALA A 115 -7.04 -10.83 -13.64
C ALA A 115 -6.54 -12.25 -13.28
N GLN A 116 -7.45 -13.22 -13.11
CA GLN A 116 -7.09 -14.62 -12.88
C GLN A 116 -6.38 -15.24 -14.08
N MET A 117 -6.78 -14.90 -15.31
CA MET A 117 -6.15 -15.41 -16.53
C MET A 117 -4.69 -14.94 -16.62
N LEU A 118 -4.42 -13.66 -16.35
CA LEU A 118 -3.05 -13.13 -16.29
C LEU A 118 -2.19 -13.91 -15.29
N LEU A 119 -2.69 -14.09 -14.06
CA LEU A 119 -1.98 -14.82 -13.02
C LEU A 119 -1.70 -16.28 -13.40
N LYS A 120 -2.67 -16.98 -14.00
CA LYS A 120 -2.51 -18.36 -14.50
C LYS A 120 -1.47 -18.46 -15.63
N SER A 121 -1.30 -17.39 -16.40
CA SER A 121 -0.28 -17.28 -17.44
C SER A 121 1.08 -16.80 -16.92
N GLY A 122 1.26 -16.66 -15.59
CA GLY A 122 2.52 -16.23 -14.99
C GLY A 122 2.78 -14.71 -15.08
N VAL A 123 1.75 -13.94 -15.43
CA VAL A 123 1.80 -12.47 -15.48
C VAL A 123 1.33 -11.93 -14.13
N ASP A 124 2.28 -11.42 -13.34
CA ASP A 124 2.08 -10.77 -12.04
C ASP A 124 2.34 -9.24 -12.09
N HIS A 125 2.73 -8.75 -13.26
CA HIS A 125 3.06 -7.36 -13.55
C HIS A 125 2.85 -7.09 -15.05
N LEU A 126 2.16 -6.02 -15.41
CA LEU A 126 1.81 -5.76 -16.81
C LEU A 126 3.00 -5.40 -17.71
N ASP A 127 4.11 -4.91 -17.17
CA ASP A 127 5.37 -4.78 -17.93
C ASP A 127 5.90 -6.10 -18.52
N LYS A 128 5.39 -7.26 -18.09
CA LYS A 128 5.70 -8.56 -18.72
C LYS A 128 4.90 -8.82 -19.99
N VAL A 129 3.88 -8.00 -20.28
CA VAL A 129 3.03 -8.11 -21.46
C VAL A 129 3.60 -7.22 -22.55
N ASP A 130 3.98 -7.84 -23.67
CA ASP A 130 4.58 -7.18 -24.83
C ASP A 130 3.86 -7.57 -26.13
N GLU A 131 4.37 -7.10 -27.26
CA GLU A 131 3.77 -7.39 -28.57
C GLU A 131 3.77 -8.88 -28.94
N LYS A 132 4.67 -9.68 -28.33
CA LYS A 132 4.82 -11.13 -28.57
C LYS A 132 3.90 -11.97 -27.67
N SER A 133 3.31 -11.35 -26.65
CA SER A 133 2.38 -12.02 -25.75
C SER A 133 1.13 -12.47 -26.51
N PRO A 134 0.48 -13.59 -26.13
CA PRO A 134 -0.74 -14.04 -26.78
C PRO A 134 -1.82 -12.95 -26.80
N GLU A 135 -2.58 -12.85 -27.89
CA GLU A 135 -3.55 -11.76 -28.06
C GLU A 135 -4.56 -11.66 -26.91
N GLY A 136 -5.06 -12.80 -26.41
CA GLY A 136 -5.95 -12.81 -25.25
C GLY A 136 -5.33 -12.21 -23.98
N ILE A 137 -4.01 -12.35 -23.78
CA ILE A 137 -3.28 -11.76 -22.64
C ILE A 137 -3.17 -10.25 -22.81
N ARG A 138 -2.86 -9.78 -24.03
CA ARG A 138 -2.80 -8.36 -24.36
C ARG A 138 -4.16 -7.67 -24.17
N VAL A 139 -5.23 -8.27 -24.69
CA VAL A 139 -6.60 -7.75 -24.54
C VAL A 139 -7.01 -7.64 -23.07
N VAL A 140 -6.68 -8.64 -22.25
CA VAL A 140 -7.00 -8.59 -20.82
C VAL A 140 -6.15 -7.58 -20.05
N ALA A 141 -4.87 -7.43 -20.40
CA ALA A 141 -4.02 -6.39 -19.82
C ALA A 141 -4.59 -4.98 -20.11
N ASP A 142 -4.97 -4.72 -21.37
CA ASP A 142 -5.59 -3.45 -21.78
C ASP A 142 -6.94 -3.21 -21.09
N MET A 143 -7.76 -4.24 -20.93
CA MET A 143 -9.01 -4.17 -20.17
C MET A 143 -8.77 -3.76 -18.70
N LEU A 144 -7.77 -4.35 -18.04
CA LEU A 144 -7.42 -4.01 -16.66
C LEU A 144 -6.86 -2.58 -16.55
N GLU A 145 -6.00 -2.16 -17.47
CA GLU A 145 -5.49 -0.78 -17.50
C GLU A 145 -6.62 0.23 -17.73
N THR A 146 -7.54 -0.05 -18.65
CA THR A 146 -8.72 0.80 -18.91
C THR A 146 -9.60 0.93 -17.66
N ALA A 147 -9.81 -0.16 -16.92
CA ALA A 147 -10.61 -0.16 -15.70
C ALA A 147 -10.06 0.75 -14.59
N THR A 148 -8.77 1.13 -14.64
CA THR A 148 -8.17 2.08 -13.68
C THR A 148 -8.74 3.49 -13.76
N SER A 149 -9.35 3.83 -14.90
CA SER A 149 -9.96 5.14 -15.15
C SER A 149 -11.48 5.11 -15.09
N ALA A 150 -12.08 3.97 -14.75
CA ALA A 150 -13.52 3.88 -14.57
C ALA A 150 -13.97 4.78 -13.41
N PRO A 151 -15.12 5.49 -13.50
CA PRO A 151 -15.59 6.41 -12.46
C PRO A 151 -15.78 5.76 -11.08
N ASP A 152 -16.01 4.45 -11.07
CA ASP A 152 -16.25 3.65 -9.89
C ASP A 152 -15.01 2.86 -9.46
N ALA A 153 -13.83 3.04 -10.10
CA ALA A 153 -12.58 2.38 -9.71
C ALA A 153 -12.26 2.62 -8.22
N PHE A 154 -11.84 1.58 -7.51
CA PHE A 154 -11.50 1.73 -6.10
C PHE A 154 -10.13 2.38 -5.99
N THR A 155 -10.10 3.58 -5.43
CA THR A 155 -8.88 4.38 -5.29
C THR A 155 -8.70 4.86 -3.86
N VAL A 156 -7.45 4.96 -3.43
CA VAL A 156 -7.11 5.58 -2.15
C VAL A 156 -6.17 6.75 -2.38
N GLN A 157 -6.68 7.96 -2.12
CA GLN A 157 -5.89 9.18 -2.20
C GLN A 157 -4.78 9.17 -1.15
N ALA A 158 -3.57 9.57 -1.57
CA ALA A 158 -2.44 9.74 -0.68
C ALA A 158 -2.67 10.92 0.28
N ARG A 159 -2.87 10.58 1.55
CA ARG A 159 -3.06 11.53 2.66
C ARG A 159 -2.13 11.14 3.79
N LYS A 160 -1.33 12.08 4.28
CA LYS A 160 -0.31 11.82 5.31
C LYS A 160 -0.94 11.10 6.52
N GLY A 161 -0.29 10.04 6.99
CA GLY A 161 -0.73 9.22 8.12
C GLY A 161 -1.73 8.11 7.78
N ARG A 162 -2.30 8.10 6.56
CA ARG A 162 -3.25 7.05 6.15
C ARG A 162 -2.51 5.75 5.79
N LEU A 163 -3.03 4.64 6.30
CA LEU A 163 -2.63 3.28 5.94
C LEU A 163 -3.61 2.67 4.94
N VAL A 164 -3.08 2.05 3.89
CA VAL A 164 -3.80 1.11 3.02
C VAL A 164 -3.24 -0.28 3.27
N LEU A 165 -4.13 -1.20 3.61
CA LEU A 165 -3.77 -2.60 3.85
C LEU A 165 -4.65 -3.50 2.99
N PHE A 166 -4.01 -4.40 2.26
CA PHE A 166 -4.71 -5.34 1.39
C PHE A 166 -3.98 -6.67 1.31
N TYR A 167 -4.73 -7.73 1.09
CA TYR A 167 -4.21 -9.08 0.98
C TYR A 167 -3.81 -9.37 -0.47
N THR A 168 -2.58 -9.84 -0.67
CA THR A 168 -2.09 -10.35 -1.95
C THR A 168 -2.56 -11.79 -2.20
N ARG A 169 -2.99 -12.49 -1.15
CA ARG A 169 -3.46 -13.87 -1.23
C ARG A 169 -4.90 -14.05 -0.75
N GLY A 170 -5.65 -14.88 -1.45
CA GLY A 170 -7.04 -15.25 -1.13
C GLY A 170 -7.15 -16.16 0.09
N ASP A 171 -8.37 -16.49 0.48
CA ASP A 171 -8.66 -17.37 1.63
C ASP A 171 -8.10 -18.80 1.46
N ARG A 172 -7.78 -19.22 0.23
CA ARG A 172 -7.17 -20.53 -0.06
C ARG A 172 -5.69 -20.40 -0.38
N GLY A 173 -5.05 -19.28 -0.02
CA GLY A 173 -3.63 -19.05 -0.20
C GLY A 173 -3.17 -18.92 -1.64
N GLU A 174 -4.05 -18.86 -2.63
CA GLU A 174 -3.75 -18.45 -4.02
C GLU A 174 -3.49 -16.94 -4.10
N ILE A 175 -2.89 -16.45 -5.20
CA ILE A 175 -2.79 -15.00 -5.42
C ILE A 175 -4.20 -14.45 -5.66
N ASP A 176 -4.55 -13.39 -4.94
CA ASP A 176 -5.87 -12.76 -5.02
C ASP A 176 -5.94 -11.87 -6.27
N PRO A 177 -6.82 -12.17 -7.26
CA PRO A 177 -7.02 -11.32 -8.43
C PRO A 177 -7.57 -9.93 -8.07
N LEU A 178 -8.12 -9.72 -6.88
CA LEU A 178 -8.57 -8.40 -6.43
C LEU A 178 -7.40 -7.52 -5.94
N SER A 179 -6.22 -8.10 -5.76
CA SER A 179 -5.02 -7.41 -5.27
C SER A 179 -4.21 -6.71 -6.36
N TRP A 180 -4.62 -6.83 -7.64
CA TRP A 180 -4.03 -6.05 -8.72
C TRP A 180 -4.18 -4.57 -8.39
N HIS A 181 -3.07 -3.85 -8.41
CA HIS A 181 -3.05 -2.45 -8.06
C HIS A 181 -1.92 -1.71 -8.78
N GLY A 182 -2.01 -0.39 -8.76
CA GLY A 182 -0.97 0.50 -9.29
C GLY A 182 -0.97 1.83 -8.57
N GLY A 183 0.16 2.53 -8.60
CA GLY A 183 0.22 3.91 -8.15
C GLY A 183 -0.08 4.84 -9.31
N ALA A 184 -1.06 5.73 -9.16
CA ALA A 184 -1.29 6.80 -10.12
C ALA A 184 -0.09 7.74 -10.17
N THR A 185 0.10 8.36 -11.33
CA THR A 185 1.05 9.44 -11.57
C THR A 185 0.74 10.60 -10.63
N VAL A 186 1.79 11.24 -10.11
CA VAL A 186 1.68 12.41 -9.24
C VAL A 186 1.75 13.66 -10.12
N HIS A 187 0.81 14.59 -10.00
CA HIS A 187 0.81 15.81 -10.80
C HIS A 187 1.25 17.03 -9.99
N CYS A 188 1.76 18.05 -10.68
CA CYS A 188 2.11 19.33 -10.06
C CYS A 188 0.85 20.18 -9.89
N SER A 189 0.43 20.42 -8.64
CA SER A 189 -0.69 21.31 -8.34
C SER A 189 -0.17 22.71 -8.02
N GLY A 190 -0.68 23.73 -8.74
CA GLY A 190 -0.37 25.14 -8.45
C GLY A 190 1.12 25.52 -8.57
N GLY A 191 1.87 24.83 -9.45
CA GLY A 191 3.29 25.12 -9.70
C GLY A 191 4.26 24.63 -8.62
N LYS A 192 3.78 23.96 -7.56
CA LYS A 192 4.63 23.31 -6.56
C LYS A 192 4.73 21.81 -6.85
N PRO A 193 5.94 21.22 -6.93
CA PRO A 193 6.09 19.79 -7.11
C PRO A 193 5.56 19.03 -5.89
N ALA A 194 4.43 18.35 -6.02
CA ALA A 194 3.99 17.39 -5.02
C ALA A 194 4.80 16.11 -5.17
N MET A 195 5.36 15.60 -4.08
CA MET A 195 6.08 14.34 -4.05
C MET A 195 5.32 13.35 -3.19
N LYS A 196 5.12 12.13 -3.69
CA LYS A 196 4.50 11.07 -2.90
C LYS A 196 5.57 10.27 -2.16
N TRP A 197 5.56 10.38 -0.84
CA TRP A 197 6.34 9.53 0.05
C TRP A 197 5.45 8.44 0.61
N THR A 198 5.92 7.20 0.57
CA THR A 198 5.26 6.06 1.22
C THR A 198 6.26 5.25 2.03
N LEU A 199 5.78 4.68 3.12
CA LEU A 199 6.45 3.61 3.86
C LEU A 199 5.68 2.33 3.61
N GLN A 200 6.35 1.32 3.06
CA GLN A 200 5.74 0.08 2.62
C GLN A 200 6.26 -1.10 3.43
N LYS A 201 5.37 -1.97 3.89
CA LYS A 201 5.71 -3.28 4.45
C LYS A 201 5.04 -4.36 3.61
N PHE A 202 5.83 -5.34 3.20
CA PHE A 202 5.33 -6.54 2.53
C PHE A 202 5.44 -7.69 3.52
N LYS A 203 4.30 -8.09 4.09
CA LYS A 203 4.25 -9.20 5.03
C LYS A 203 4.36 -10.51 4.25
N GLU A 204 5.27 -11.37 4.69
CA GLU A 204 5.48 -12.68 4.09
C GLU A 204 4.94 -13.77 5.02
N ILE A 205 4.58 -14.91 4.46
CA ILE A 205 4.23 -16.10 5.24
C ILE A 205 5.48 -16.49 6.07
N PRO A 206 5.35 -16.84 7.36
CA PRO A 206 6.48 -17.30 8.20
C PRO A 206 7.24 -18.46 7.56
N VAL A 207 8.57 -18.51 7.76
CA VAL A 207 9.46 -19.45 7.06
C VAL A 207 9.07 -20.91 7.32
N ASP A 208 8.72 -21.24 8.55
CA ASP A 208 8.21 -22.54 9.02
C ASP A 208 6.85 -22.93 8.41
N ALA A 209 6.10 -21.96 7.87
CA ALA A 209 4.85 -22.22 7.16
C ALA A 209 5.02 -22.37 5.63
N ARG A 210 6.25 -22.25 5.08
CA ARG A 210 6.54 -22.33 3.63
C ARG A 210 6.85 -23.74 3.11
N GLU A 211 6.80 -24.75 3.97
CA GLU A 211 7.26 -26.13 3.66
C GLU A 211 6.56 -26.76 2.45
N SER A 212 5.26 -26.50 2.29
CA SER A 212 4.47 -27.08 1.20
C SER A 212 3.35 -26.13 0.78
N GLY A 213 2.84 -26.34 -0.44
CA GLY A 213 1.68 -25.60 -0.93
C GLY A 213 0.48 -25.75 0.00
N GLU A 214 0.23 -26.94 0.56
CA GLU A 214 -0.86 -27.17 1.51
C GLU A 214 -0.68 -26.41 2.83
N ARG A 215 0.53 -26.44 3.39
CA ARG A 215 0.86 -25.70 4.61
C ARG A 215 0.68 -24.20 4.44
N ILE A 216 1.08 -23.66 3.29
CA ILE A 216 0.88 -22.25 2.92
C ILE A 216 -0.61 -21.91 2.89
N ARG A 217 -1.43 -22.73 2.22
CA ARG A 217 -2.88 -22.49 2.12
C ARG A 217 -3.54 -22.51 3.48
N GLN A 218 -3.19 -23.50 4.31
CA GLN A 218 -3.72 -23.62 5.67
C GLN A 218 -3.34 -22.40 6.52
N TRP A 219 -2.07 -21.97 6.47
CA TRP A 219 -1.62 -20.80 7.23
C TRP A 219 -2.33 -19.52 6.80
N VAL A 220 -2.47 -19.27 5.49
CA VAL A 220 -3.16 -18.08 4.98
C VAL A 220 -4.64 -18.09 5.38
N HIS A 221 -5.30 -19.25 5.29
CA HIS A 221 -6.68 -19.42 5.72
C HIS A 221 -6.85 -19.06 7.20
N ASP A 222 -6.04 -19.65 8.07
CA ASP A 222 -6.14 -19.46 9.52
C ASP A 222 -5.80 -18.02 9.94
N ASN A 223 -4.79 -17.41 9.30
CA ASN A 223 -4.45 -16.01 9.51
C ASN A 223 -5.61 -15.08 9.13
N ARG A 224 -6.20 -15.27 7.94
CA ARG A 224 -7.33 -14.45 7.47
C ARG A 224 -8.57 -14.63 8.35
N ASP A 225 -8.85 -15.84 8.80
CA ASP A 225 -9.94 -16.11 9.74
C ASP A 225 -9.72 -15.43 11.10
N ALA A 226 -8.50 -15.50 11.65
CA ALA A 226 -8.14 -14.80 12.89
C ALA A 226 -8.34 -13.28 12.77
N VAL A 227 -7.89 -12.68 11.66
CA VAL A 227 -8.07 -11.25 11.39
C VAL A 227 -9.56 -10.89 11.30
N LYS A 228 -10.36 -11.65 10.53
CA LYS A 228 -11.82 -11.45 10.42
C LYS A 228 -12.50 -11.47 11.79
N LYS A 229 -12.14 -12.42 12.67
CA LYS A 229 -12.69 -12.54 14.03
C LYS A 229 -12.37 -11.32 14.90
N ILE A 230 -11.15 -10.82 14.84
CA ILE A 230 -10.74 -9.62 15.59
C ILE A 230 -11.53 -8.40 15.13
N TYR A 231 -11.61 -8.17 13.82
CA TYR A 231 -12.36 -7.03 13.30
C TYR A 231 -13.87 -7.13 13.55
N ALA A 232 -14.45 -8.33 13.45
CA ALA A 232 -15.84 -8.55 13.83
C ALA A 232 -16.10 -8.22 15.31
N SER A 233 -15.18 -8.61 16.20
CA SER A 233 -15.26 -8.28 17.63
C SER A 233 -15.14 -6.78 17.89
N LEU A 234 -14.16 -6.11 17.28
CA LEU A 234 -13.98 -4.66 17.40
C LEU A 234 -15.19 -3.89 16.87
N PHE A 235 -15.75 -4.31 15.74
CA PHE A 235 -16.94 -3.69 15.17
C PHE A 235 -18.17 -3.89 16.07
N ALA A 236 -18.37 -5.10 16.62
CA ALA A 236 -19.45 -5.36 17.57
C ALA A 236 -19.31 -4.50 18.85
N GLN A 237 -18.09 -4.35 19.37
CA GLN A 237 -17.80 -3.48 20.51
C GLN A 237 -18.12 -2.01 20.20
N ALA A 238 -17.69 -1.49 19.04
CA ALA A 238 -17.98 -0.13 18.63
C ALA A 238 -19.50 0.14 18.51
N LEU A 239 -20.26 -0.81 17.94
CA LEU A 239 -21.72 -0.73 17.87
C LEU A 239 -22.37 -0.75 19.26
N SER A 240 -21.88 -1.59 20.18
CA SER A 240 -22.38 -1.65 21.56
C SER A 240 -22.12 -0.35 22.35
N LEU A 241 -21.03 0.34 22.08
CA LEU A 241 -20.72 1.64 22.68
C LEU A 241 -21.57 2.78 22.09
N SER A 242 -21.91 2.69 20.80
CA SER A 242 -22.76 3.69 20.12
C SER A 242 -24.25 3.60 20.47
N SER A 243 -24.68 2.54 21.15
CA SER A 243 -26.06 2.31 21.58
C SER A 243 -26.31 2.65 23.05
N GLY A 244 -25.28 3.12 23.78
CA GLY A 244 -25.42 3.75 25.10
C GLY A 244 -25.44 5.27 24.99
N ASP A 245 -26.45 5.91 25.59
CA ASP A 245 -26.69 7.36 25.58
C ASP A 245 -25.43 8.24 25.72
N TYR A 246 -24.97 8.82 24.59
CA TYR A 246 -24.14 10.02 24.55
C TYR A 246 -24.55 10.92 23.37
N LEU A 247 -25.77 11.46 23.46
CA LEU A 247 -26.14 12.71 22.78
C LEU A 247 -25.72 13.90 23.64
N ALA A 248 -24.42 14.16 23.77
CA ALA A 248 -23.88 15.48 24.10
C ALA A 248 -22.35 15.50 23.95
N GLY A 249 -21.86 16.27 22.97
CA GLY A 249 -20.53 16.88 23.05
C GLY A 249 -19.42 16.33 22.16
N PHE A 250 -19.59 16.36 20.83
CA PHE A 250 -18.46 16.53 19.91
C PHE A 250 -18.81 17.55 18.83
N ALA A 251 -18.83 18.81 19.23
CA ALA A 251 -18.94 19.96 18.35
C ALA A 251 -17.88 20.99 18.71
N HIS A 252 -16.61 20.69 18.44
CA HIS A 252 -15.54 21.64 18.06
C HIS A 252 -14.18 20.94 18.10
N MET A 253 -13.52 20.84 16.94
CA MET A 253 -12.08 20.56 16.85
C MET A 253 -11.46 21.73 16.08
N PRO A 254 -10.39 22.38 16.59
CA PRO A 254 -9.81 23.55 15.94
C PRO A 254 -8.95 23.15 14.73
N THR A 255 -9.14 23.86 13.62
CA THR A 255 -8.28 23.80 12.44
C THR A 255 -6.94 24.46 12.74
N VAL A 256 -5.83 23.72 12.61
CA VAL A 256 -4.47 24.27 12.63
C VAL A 256 -3.87 24.15 11.23
N THR A 257 -3.49 25.29 10.65
CA THR A 257 -2.77 25.40 9.37
C THR A 257 -1.25 25.39 9.59
N PRO A 258 -0.44 24.60 8.86
CA PRO A 258 1.01 24.77 8.88
C PRO A 258 1.51 25.61 7.71
N SER A 259 2.40 26.57 8.03
CA SER A 259 3.16 27.39 7.11
C SER A 259 4.57 26.81 6.82
N HIS A 260 4.95 26.87 5.55
CA HIS A 260 6.31 26.93 4.97
C HIS A 260 7.45 25.97 5.38
N THR A 261 7.77 25.08 4.44
CA THR A 261 9.08 24.72 3.84
C THR A 261 10.38 24.96 4.63
N ASP A 262 11.15 23.88 4.88
CA ASP A 262 12.56 23.81 4.45
C ASP A 262 13.22 22.41 4.49
N LYS A 263 14.40 22.34 3.85
CA LYS A 263 15.22 21.26 3.27
C LYS A 263 15.44 19.94 4.05
N ILE A 264 15.55 18.85 3.28
CA ILE A 264 15.67 17.45 3.72
C ILE A 264 16.95 16.80 3.20
N THR A 265 17.91 16.59 4.10
CA THR A 265 18.86 15.45 4.12
C THR A 265 19.00 15.07 5.60
N GLY A 266 18.73 13.81 5.97
CA GLY A 266 18.48 13.36 7.35
C GLY A 266 17.03 13.47 7.86
N SER A 267 16.06 13.86 7.01
CA SER A 267 14.73 14.29 7.49
C SER A 267 13.56 13.32 7.30
N SER A 268 13.71 12.14 6.69
CA SER A 268 12.58 11.23 6.50
C SER A 268 12.01 10.73 7.84
N ILE A 269 12.87 10.56 8.85
CA ILE A 269 12.46 10.14 10.19
C ILE A 269 12.06 11.33 11.07
N LYS A 270 12.68 12.49 10.86
CA LYS A 270 12.28 13.74 11.53
C LYS A 270 10.87 14.21 11.09
N ALA A 271 10.52 14.08 9.81
CA ALA A 271 9.18 14.38 9.30
C ALA A 271 8.08 13.40 9.78
N LEU A 272 8.47 12.21 10.23
CA LEU A 272 7.61 11.24 10.94
C LEU A 272 7.39 11.64 12.42
N LYS A 273 8.36 12.33 13.03
CA LYS A 273 8.35 12.72 14.45
C LYS A 273 7.71 14.10 14.73
N GLU A 274 7.81 15.06 13.81
CA GLU A 274 7.49 16.48 14.07
C GLU A 274 6.02 16.89 13.85
N ASP A 275 5.14 16.03 13.34
CA ASP A 275 3.72 16.35 13.13
C ASP A 275 2.78 15.48 13.98
N SER A 276 1.63 16.04 14.34
CA SER A 276 0.60 15.64 15.34
C SER A 276 0.09 14.18 15.32
N PHE A 277 0.58 13.34 14.42
CA PHE A 277 0.35 11.88 14.42
C PHE A 277 0.91 11.20 15.68
N VAL A 278 1.97 11.78 16.28
CA VAL A 278 2.67 11.21 17.45
C VAL A 278 1.91 11.42 18.78
N SER A 279 1.01 12.40 18.88
CA SER A 279 0.20 12.58 20.10
C SER A 279 -1.01 11.64 20.16
N GLU A 280 -1.60 11.29 19.02
CA GLU A 280 -2.81 10.43 18.98
C GLU A 280 -2.48 8.94 19.06
N LEU A 281 -1.24 8.54 18.77
CA LEU A 281 -0.79 7.14 18.86
C LEU A 281 -0.21 6.74 20.23
N LYS A 282 -0.23 7.66 21.21
CA LYS A 282 0.21 7.45 22.59
C LYS A 282 -0.95 7.11 23.55
N HIS A 283 -2.17 7.04 23.05
CA HIS A 283 -3.39 6.64 23.76
C HIS A 283 -4.07 5.50 23.01
#